data_AF-A0AAD9REZ6-F1
#
_entry.id   AF-A0AAD9REZ6-F1
#
_cell.length_a   1.000
_cell.length_b   1.000
_cell.length_c   1.000
_cell.angle_alpha   90.00
_cell.angle_beta   90.00
_cell.angle_gamma   90.00
#
_symmetry.space_group_name_H-M   'P 1'
#
loop_
_entity.id
_entity.type
_entity.pdbx_description
1 polymer ?
#
loop_
_entity_poly.entity_id
_entity_poly.type
_entity_poly.pdbx_seq_one_letter_code
_entity_poly.pdbx_strand_id
1 'polypeptide(L)'
;MAIPNNEKWQSFFQVYQSLLELWQVKSDVYKNKSKKNKAWETLLLEYKEIDPEDTVEKLKAKLNSIRTNYRQELKKVNDSVRSGAGEDDVYVPSIWYISCLDFLKDQEVPSTGVDSIDCENSETPTIPAQPKRSKTNTLDSKDKFLQKAVTHLEHSQKQKDDAATFF
;
A
#
# COMPACT_ATOMS: atom_id res chain seq x y z
N MET A 1 3.57 -10.94 -7.95
CA MET A 1 4.77 -11.28 -8.77
C MET A 1 5.13 -12.74 -8.52
N ALA A 2 5.27 -13.55 -9.56
CA ALA A 2 5.74 -14.92 -9.43
C ALA A 2 7.26 -14.94 -9.19
N ILE A 3 7.70 -15.66 -8.16
CA ILE A 3 9.11 -15.85 -7.82
C ILE A 3 9.32 -17.38 -7.70
N PRO A 4 10.25 -17.98 -8.46
CA PRO A 4 10.51 -19.42 -8.37
C PRO A 4 11.13 -19.76 -7.02
N ASN A 5 10.70 -20.87 -6.40
CA ASN A 5 11.36 -21.39 -5.22
C ASN A 5 12.70 -22.02 -5.62
N ASN A 6 13.80 -21.32 -5.34
CA ASN A 6 15.15 -21.82 -5.57
C ASN A 6 16.12 -21.28 -4.51
N GLU A 7 17.29 -21.91 -4.41
CA GLU A 7 18.33 -21.63 -3.42
C GLU A 7 18.80 -20.17 -3.47
N LYS A 8 18.88 -19.57 -4.67
CA LYS A 8 19.27 -18.17 -4.86
C LYS A 8 18.29 -17.18 -4.24
N TRP A 9 16.99 -17.38 -4.44
CA TRP A 9 15.97 -16.55 -3.81
C TRP A 9 15.90 -16.79 -2.28
N GLN A 10 16.14 -18.01 -1.82
CA GLN A 10 16.25 -18.31 -0.39
C GLN A 10 17.45 -17.59 0.25
N SER A 11 18.64 -17.67 -0.35
CA SER A 11 19.84 -16.95 0.10
C SER A 11 19.64 -15.43 0.07
N PHE A 12 19.06 -14.90 -1.01
CA PHE A 12 18.68 -13.49 -1.12
C PHE A 12 17.76 -13.03 0.04
N PHE A 13 16.72 -13.80 0.38
CA PHE A 13 15.85 -13.46 1.51
C PHE A 13 16.55 -13.61 2.87
N GLN A 14 17.46 -14.58 3.04
CA GLN A 14 18.25 -14.77 4.26
C GLN A 14 19.26 -13.63 4.47
N VAL A 15 19.97 -13.21 3.42
CA VAL A 15 20.84 -12.01 3.43
C VAL A 15 20.01 -10.78 3.74
N TYR A 16 18.87 -10.59 3.07
CA TYR A 16 17.95 -9.47 3.35
C TYR A 16 17.44 -9.45 4.80
N GLN A 17 17.13 -10.60 5.40
CA GLN A 17 16.75 -10.72 6.81
C GLN A 17 17.89 -10.26 7.74
N SER A 18 19.15 -10.65 7.45
CA SER A 18 20.31 -10.21 8.24
C SER A 18 20.55 -8.69 8.19
N LEU A 19 20.14 -8.03 7.10
CA LEU A 19 20.37 -6.61 6.86
C LEU A 19 19.31 -5.72 7.53
N LEU A 20 19.33 -5.71 8.87
CA LEU A 20 18.46 -4.88 9.75
C LEU A 20 18.33 -3.42 9.28
N GLU A 21 19.41 -2.87 8.71
CA GLU A 21 19.54 -1.51 8.20
C GLU A 21 18.53 -1.17 7.07
N LEU A 22 17.98 -2.19 6.39
CA LEU A 22 17.01 -2.07 5.30
C LEU A 22 15.54 -2.14 5.76
N TRP A 23 15.27 -2.73 6.92
CA TRP A 23 13.91 -3.12 7.32
C TRP A 23 13.52 -2.81 8.77
N GLN A 24 14.46 -2.80 9.72
CA GLN A 24 14.16 -2.64 11.15
C GLN A 24 14.01 -1.15 11.51
N VAL A 25 12.87 -0.55 11.16
CA VAL A 25 12.56 0.89 11.33
C VAL A 25 12.72 1.35 12.78
N LYS A 26 12.44 0.46 13.75
CA LYS A 26 12.59 0.70 15.19
C LYS A 26 14.05 0.87 15.66
N SER A 27 15.05 0.58 14.81
CA SER A 27 16.48 0.67 15.15
C SER A 27 17.10 2.03 14.80
N ASP A 28 18.11 2.46 15.55
CA ASP A 28 18.97 3.59 15.15
C ASP A 28 19.82 3.28 13.90
N VAL A 29 20.04 1.99 13.61
CA VAL A 29 20.80 1.55 12.45
C VAL A 29 20.10 1.95 11.14
N TYR A 30 18.77 1.83 11.08
CA TYR A 30 17.93 2.26 9.95
C TYR A 30 18.01 3.76 9.63
N LYS A 31 18.30 4.59 10.65
CA LYS A 31 18.47 6.05 10.52
C LYS A 31 19.79 6.41 9.82
N ASN A 32 20.80 5.55 9.87
CA ASN A 32 22.11 5.79 9.27
C ASN A 32 22.10 5.53 7.75
N LYS A 33 22.10 6.62 6.98
CA LYS A 33 22.07 6.58 5.50
C LYS A 33 23.27 5.84 4.89
N SER A 34 24.48 6.05 5.41
CA SER A 34 25.71 5.48 4.87
C SER A 34 25.78 3.97 5.07
N LYS A 35 25.32 3.49 6.22
CA LYS A 35 25.08 2.07 6.53
C LYS A 35 24.06 1.46 5.55
N LYS A 36 22.85 2.03 5.51
CA LYS A 36 21.76 1.59 4.63
C LYS A 36 22.16 1.51 3.15
N ASN A 37 23.02 2.42 2.65
CA ASN A 37 23.54 2.35 1.28
C ASN A 37 24.46 1.12 1.07
N LYS A 38 25.40 0.84 2.00
CA LYS A 38 26.22 -0.38 1.95
C LYS A 38 25.38 -1.64 2.01
N ALA A 39 24.33 -1.67 2.84
CA ALA A 39 23.40 -2.79 2.88
C ALA A 39 22.68 -3.02 1.53
N TRP A 40 22.34 -1.95 0.79
CA TRP A 40 21.81 -2.07 -0.58
C TRP A 40 22.86 -2.57 -1.58
N GLU A 41 24.13 -2.19 -1.43
CA GLU A 41 25.23 -2.66 -2.27
C GLU A 41 25.51 -4.16 -2.04
N THR A 42 25.54 -4.61 -0.76
CA THR A 42 25.65 -6.03 -0.39
C THR A 42 24.45 -6.83 -0.91
N LEU A 43 23.23 -6.34 -0.76
CA LEU A 43 22.04 -7.04 -1.25
C LEU A 43 21.99 -7.11 -2.79
N LEU A 44 22.53 -6.10 -3.50
CA LEU A 44 22.67 -6.16 -4.96
C LEU A 44 23.72 -7.17 -5.40
N LEU A 45 24.81 -7.36 -4.64
CA LEU A 45 25.83 -8.36 -4.97
C LEU A 45 25.23 -9.78 -4.99
N GLU A 46 24.44 -10.12 -3.97
CA GLU A 46 23.67 -11.37 -3.90
C GLU A 46 22.65 -11.45 -5.07
N TYR A 47 21.93 -10.37 -5.32
CA TYR A 47 20.89 -10.32 -6.35
C TYR A 47 21.41 -10.50 -7.78
N LYS A 48 22.68 -10.18 -8.05
CA LYS A 48 23.33 -10.38 -9.35
C LYS A 48 23.50 -11.85 -9.74
N GLU A 49 23.38 -12.78 -8.80
CA GLU A 49 23.27 -14.21 -9.13
C GLU A 49 21.93 -14.57 -9.78
N ILE A 50 20.90 -13.73 -9.61
CA ILE A 50 19.55 -13.91 -10.16
C ILE A 50 19.43 -13.10 -11.45
N ASP A 51 19.62 -11.78 -11.39
CA ASP A 51 19.58 -10.86 -12.53
C ASP A 51 20.87 -9.99 -12.56
N PRO A 52 21.90 -10.31 -13.38
CA PRO A 52 23.20 -9.62 -13.34
C PRO A 52 23.16 -8.15 -13.81
N GLU A 53 22.20 -7.83 -14.70
CA GLU A 53 21.95 -6.50 -15.29
C GLU A 53 21.08 -5.58 -14.41
N ASP A 54 20.79 -5.99 -13.18
CA ASP A 54 19.95 -5.21 -12.28
C ASP A 54 20.72 -4.12 -11.53
N THR A 55 19.97 -3.13 -11.05
CA THR A 55 20.50 -1.89 -10.47
C THR A 55 19.84 -1.65 -9.12
N VAL A 56 20.54 -1.02 -8.17
CA VAL A 56 20.01 -0.76 -6.82
C VAL A 56 18.59 -0.15 -6.84
N GLU A 57 18.27 0.68 -7.83
CA GLU A 57 16.95 1.30 -8.01
C GLU A 57 15.86 0.32 -8.46
N LYS A 58 16.16 -0.56 -9.43
CA LYS A 58 15.27 -1.64 -9.86
C LYS A 58 15.06 -2.65 -8.72
N LEU A 59 16.13 -3.03 -8.02
CA LEU A 59 16.09 -3.88 -6.83
C LEU A 59 15.22 -3.28 -5.71
N LYS A 60 15.31 -1.96 -5.47
CA LYS A 60 14.42 -1.24 -4.54
C LYS A 60 12.95 -1.34 -4.98
N ALA A 61 12.66 -1.15 -6.26
CA ALA A 61 11.29 -1.28 -6.79
C ALA A 61 10.77 -2.72 -6.70
N LYS A 62 11.62 -3.72 -6.96
CA LYS A 62 11.31 -5.15 -6.86
C LYS A 62 11.06 -5.57 -5.41
N LEU A 63 11.91 -5.14 -4.47
CA LEU A 63 11.69 -5.37 -3.03
C LEU A 63 10.45 -4.64 -2.51
N ASN A 64 10.16 -3.43 -2.99
CA ASN A 64 8.91 -2.73 -2.65
C ASN A 64 7.68 -3.50 -3.15
N SER A 65 7.76 -4.08 -4.36
CA SER A 65 6.71 -4.93 -4.93
C SER A 65 6.50 -6.20 -4.09
N ILE A 66 7.59 -6.85 -3.68
CA ILE A 66 7.58 -8.02 -2.79
C ILE A 66 6.93 -7.67 -1.44
N ARG A 67 7.32 -6.55 -0.81
CA ARG A 67 6.71 -6.04 0.42
C ARG A 67 5.21 -5.80 0.24
N THR A 68 4.77 -5.17 -0.84
CA THR A 68 3.33 -4.97 -1.12
C THR A 68 2.57 -6.29 -1.27
N ASN A 69 3.15 -7.29 -1.96
CA ASN A 69 2.53 -8.62 -2.10
C ASN A 69 2.42 -9.29 -0.71
N TYR A 70 3.49 -9.25 0.09
CA TYR A 70 3.50 -9.77 1.47
C TYR A 70 2.43 -9.11 2.36
N ARG A 71 2.26 -7.79 2.30
CA ARG A 71 1.21 -7.05 3.03
C ARG A 71 -0.20 -7.44 2.58
N GLN A 72 -0.41 -7.67 1.29
CA GLN A 72 -1.69 -8.15 0.74
C GLN A 72 -2.01 -9.56 1.23
N GLU A 73 -1.03 -10.49 1.27
CA GLU A 73 -1.22 -11.82 1.85
C GLU A 73 -1.53 -11.75 3.36
N LEU A 74 -0.77 -10.98 4.14
CA LEU A 74 -1.06 -10.79 5.58
C LEU A 74 -2.47 -10.22 5.81
N LYS A 75 -2.93 -9.29 4.96
CA LYS A 75 -4.30 -8.74 5.06
C LYS A 75 -5.34 -9.84 4.87
N LYS A 76 -5.20 -10.73 3.87
CA LYS A 76 -6.13 -11.86 3.66
C LYS A 76 -6.18 -12.80 4.86
N VAL A 77 -5.02 -13.15 5.44
CA VAL A 77 -4.95 -13.98 6.66
C VAL A 77 -5.74 -13.29 7.79
N ASN A 78 -5.41 -12.03 8.09
CA ASN A 78 -6.06 -11.28 9.16
C ASN A 78 -7.57 -11.07 8.93
N ASP A 79 -8.00 -10.84 7.68
CA ASP A 79 -9.42 -10.67 7.34
C ASP A 79 -10.21 -11.99 7.43
N SER A 80 -9.60 -13.15 7.14
CA SER A 80 -10.24 -14.46 7.40
C SER A 80 -10.48 -14.69 8.90
N VAL A 81 -9.45 -14.49 9.74
CA VAL A 81 -9.55 -14.59 11.21
C VAL A 81 -10.58 -13.60 11.77
N ARG A 82 -10.57 -12.35 11.29
CA ARG A 82 -11.50 -11.30 11.73
C ARG A 82 -12.96 -11.56 11.35
N SER A 83 -13.20 -12.32 10.29
CA SER A 83 -14.56 -12.60 9.80
C SER A 83 -15.29 -13.68 10.62
N GLY A 84 -14.65 -14.28 11.63
CA GLY A 84 -15.24 -15.37 12.41
C GLY A 84 -15.29 -16.70 11.65
N ALA A 85 -14.40 -16.87 10.66
CA ALA A 85 -14.15 -18.15 10.02
C ALA A 85 -13.75 -19.20 11.06
N GLY A 86 -14.12 -20.46 10.83
CA GLY A 86 -13.68 -21.58 11.68
C GLY A 86 -12.16 -21.78 11.58
N GLU A 87 -11.59 -22.55 12.52
CA GLU A 87 -10.15 -22.83 12.53
C GLU A 87 -9.69 -23.56 11.25
N ASP A 88 -10.59 -24.33 10.61
CA ASP A 88 -10.41 -24.99 9.31
C ASP A 88 -10.53 -24.06 8.08
N ASP A 89 -11.00 -22.81 8.23
CA ASP A 89 -11.32 -21.86 7.15
C ASP A 89 -10.45 -20.57 7.21
N VAL A 90 -9.33 -20.63 7.94
CA VAL A 90 -8.31 -19.57 7.97
C VAL A 90 -7.50 -19.59 6.66
N TYR A 91 -7.36 -18.42 6.02
CA TYR A 91 -6.65 -18.32 4.73
C TYR A 91 -5.17 -18.67 4.86
N VAL A 92 -4.73 -19.73 4.15
CA VAL A 92 -3.32 -20.10 4.03
C VAL A 92 -2.70 -19.37 2.83
N PRO A 93 -1.62 -18.57 3.01
CA PRO A 93 -0.95 -17.88 1.91
C PRO A 93 -0.39 -18.86 0.87
N SER A 94 -0.75 -18.66 -0.40
CA SER A 94 -0.32 -19.52 -1.52
C SER A 94 1.15 -19.30 -1.94
N ILE A 95 1.85 -18.32 -1.35
CA ILE A 95 3.15 -17.84 -1.80
C ILE A 95 4.26 -18.33 -0.85
N TRP A 96 5.21 -19.12 -1.39
CA TRP A 96 6.24 -19.79 -0.58
C TRP A 96 7.12 -18.83 0.25
N TYR A 97 7.48 -17.66 -0.28
CA TYR A 97 8.42 -16.74 0.36
C TYR A 97 7.81 -15.91 1.51
N ILE A 98 6.52 -16.08 1.83
CA ILE A 98 5.88 -15.42 2.96
C ILE A 98 6.53 -15.83 4.28
N SER A 99 6.91 -17.11 4.44
CA SER A 99 7.64 -17.61 5.60
C SER A 99 9.05 -17.00 5.72
N CYS A 100 9.73 -16.77 4.60
CA CYS A 100 11.04 -16.10 4.58
C CYS A 100 10.97 -14.63 4.99
N LEU A 101 9.81 -13.99 4.87
CA LEU A 101 9.59 -12.57 5.18
C LEU A 101 8.95 -12.34 6.56
N ASP A 102 8.73 -13.40 7.37
CA ASP A 102 7.87 -13.32 8.55
C ASP A 102 8.37 -12.34 9.63
N PHE A 103 9.68 -12.06 9.64
CA PHE A 103 10.32 -11.05 10.47
C PHE A 103 9.82 -9.60 10.23
N LEU A 104 9.09 -9.36 9.13
CA LEU A 104 8.47 -8.06 8.85
C LEU A 104 7.19 -7.83 9.66
N LYS A 105 6.52 -8.86 10.20
CA LYS A 105 5.32 -8.72 11.05
C LYS A 105 5.52 -7.70 12.17
N ASP A 106 6.68 -7.73 12.82
CA ASP A 106 7.05 -6.82 13.93
C ASP A 106 7.12 -5.34 13.52
N GLN A 107 7.17 -5.02 12.22
CA GLN A 107 7.13 -3.66 11.69
C GLN A 107 5.75 -3.31 11.06
N GLU A 108 4.99 -4.31 10.61
CA GLU A 108 3.69 -4.17 9.91
C GLU A 108 2.48 -3.96 10.84
N VAL A 109 2.68 -3.90 12.17
CA VAL A 109 1.61 -3.60 13.14
C VAL A 109 1.71 -2.17 13.70
N PRO A 110 1.24 -1.14 12.96
CA PRO A 110 0.63 0.05 13.57
C PRO A 110 -0.65 -0.32 14.34
N SER A 111 -1.04 0.52 15.30
CA SER A 111 -2.31 0.36 16.01
C SER A 111 -3.51 0.45 15.05
N THR A 112 -4.60 -0.22 15.40
CA THR A 112 -5.78 -0.47 14.54
C THR A 112 -6.47 0.82 14.05
N GLY A 113 -6.04 1.31 12.89
CA GLY A 113 -6.81 2.23 12.05
C GLY A 113 -7.62 1.45 11.02
N VAL A 114 -8.92 1.75 10.89
CA VAL A 114 -9.81 1.04 9.96
C VAL A 114 -9.79 1.76 8.61
N ASP A 115 -8.76 1.47 7.81
CA ASP A 115 -8.67 2.00 6.44
C ASP A 115 -9.67 1.29 5.50
N SER A 116 -10.27 2.09 4.61
CA SER A 116 -11.41 1.69 3.77
C SER A 116 -11.08 0.56 2.78
N ILE A 117 -12.13 -0.11 2.32
CA ILE A 117 -12.06 -1.07 1.22
C ILE A 117 -11.68 -0.38 -0.11
N ASP A 118 -10.65 -0.92 -0.76
CA ASP A 118 -10.48 -0.90 -2.21
C ASP A 118 -10.25 -2.36 -2.64
N CYS A 119 -11.13 -2.86 -3.51
CA CYS A 119 -11.06 -4.20 -4.09
C CYS A 119 -10.93 -4.06 -5.60
N GLU A 120 -9.73 -4.33 -6.13
CA GLU A 120 -9.50 -4.42 -7.57
C GLU A 120 -9.20 -5.88 -7.95
N ASN A 121 -9.78 -6.35 -9.05
CA ASN A 121 -10.00 -7.77 -9.36
C ASN A 121 -9.48 -8.13 -10.76
N SER A 122 -8.73 -9.23 -10.87
CA SER A 122 -8.26 -9.81 -12.14
C SER A 122 -7.96 -11.31 -11.97
N GLU A 123 -8.36 -12.24 -12.85
CA GLU A 123 -9.23 -12.11 -14.03
C GLU A 123 -9.86 -13.47 -14.41
N THR A 124 -10.63 -13.53 -15.52
CA THR A 124 -11.55 -14.65 -15.86
C THR A 124 -10.97 -15.65 -16.90
N PRO A 125 -11.68 -16.75 -17.24
CA PRO A 125 -12.67 -16.71 -18.34
C PRO A 125 -13.96 -17.51 -18.00
N THR A 126 -15.16 -17.37 -18.58
CA THR A 126 -15.63 -17.08 -19.96
C THR A 126 -17.19 -16.85 -19.85
N ILE A 127 -18.09 -16.59 -20.82
CA ILE A 127 -18.07 -16.61 -22.30
C ILE A 127 -18.44 -15.21 -22.93
N PRO A 128 -19.66 -14.78 -23.39
CA PRO A 128 -19.76 -13.68 -24.38
C PRO A 128 -20.85 -12.59 -24.11
N ALA A 129 -21.22 -11.88 -25.19
CA ALA A 129 -22.42 -11.04 -25.42
C ALA A 129 -22.50 -9.65 -24.73
N GLN A 130 -22.20 -8.61 -25.51
CA GLN A 130 -22.58 -7.21 -25.25
C GLN A 130 -23.58 -6.72 -26.32
N PRO A 131 -24.22 -5.55 -26.12
CA PRO A 131 -23.63 -4.37 -26.75
C PRO A 131 -23.67 -3.05 -25.95
N LYS A 132 -22.48 -2.46 -25.76
CA LYS A 132 -22.17 -1.03 -25.97
C LYS A 132 -23.04 0.06 -25.30
N ARG A 133 -22.44 0.77 -24.34
CA ARG A 133 -22.34 2.25 -24.43
C ARG A 133 -20.95 2.72 -24.01
N SER A 134 -20.56 3.94 -24.40
CA SER A 134 -19.15 4.38 -24.41
C SER A 134 -18.96 5.81 -23.91
N LYS A 135 -17.71 6.10 -23.51
CA LYS A 135 -17.07 7.44 -23.44
C LYS A 135 -17.45 8.33 -22.24
N THR A 136 -16.54 8.37 -21.27
CA THR A 136 -15.79 9.56 -20.84
C THR A 136 -16.49 10.93 -20.86
N ASN A 137 -16.46 11.65 -19.73
CA ASN A 137 -15.45 12.71 -19.60
C ASN A 137 -15.16 13.15 -18.16
N THR A 138 -14.06 13.91 -18.04
CA THR A 138 -13.47 14.46 -16.80
C THR A 138 -14.05 15.83 -16.43
N LEU A 139 -13.80 16.25 -15.19
CA LEU A 139 -13.89 17.62 -14.64
C LEU A 139 -15.26 18.09 -14.10
N ASP A 140 -15.21 19.20 -13.35
CA ASP A 140 -16.30 19.96 -12.73
C ASP A 140 -17.29 19.23 -11.79
N SER A 141 -16.98 19.21 -10.49
CA SER A 141 -17.97 18.99 -9.40
C SER A 141 -17.53 19.38 -7.96
N LYS A 142 -16.38 20.03 -7.74
CA LYS A 142 -15.93 20.37 -6.36
C LYS A 142 -16.58 21.63 -5.78
N ASP A 143 -17.02 22.58 -6.61
CA ASP A 143 -17.44 23.91 -6.18
C ASP A 143 -18.86 23.98 -5.58
N LYS A 144 -19.69 22.95 -5.79
CA LYS A 144 -21.09 22.97 -5.35
C LYS A 144 -21.29 22.84 -3.83
N PHE A 145 -20.25 22.43 -3.09
CA PHE A 145 -20.32 22.34 -1.62
C PHE A 145 -19.94 23.66 -0.92
N LEU A 146 -19.04 24.46 -1.51
CA LEU A 146 -18.52 25.68 -0.88
C LEU A 146 -19.48 26.87 -0.99
N GLN A 147 -20.25 26.99 -2.08
CA GLN A 147 -21.18 28.12 -2.25
C GLN A 147 -22.26 28.19 -1.16
N LYS A 148 -22.64 27.07 -0.53
CA LYS A 148 -23.64 27.06 0.55
C LYS A 148 -23.14 27.67 1.88
N ALA A 149 -21.84 27.90 2.03
CA ALA A 149 -21.29 28.62 3.19
C ALA A 149 -21.35 30.15 3.01
N VAL A 150 -21.16 30.65 1.79
CA VAL A 150 -21.10 32.09 1.50
C VAL A 150 -22.47 32.76 1.70
N THR A 151 -23.53 32.12 1.23
CA THR A 151 -24.91 32.67 1.29
C THR A 151 -25.44 32.92 2.70
N HIS A 152 -24.83 32.35 3.75
CA HIS A 152 -25.24 32.56 5.13
C HIS A 152 -24.51 33.69 5.86
N LEU A 153 -23.40 34.22 5.33
CA LEU A 153 -22.67 35.32 5.96
C LEU A 153 -23.18 36.71 5.52
N GLU A 154 -23.62 36.83 4.27
CA GLU A 154 -24.03 38.10 3.67
C GLU A 154 -25.39 38.62 4.18
N HIS A 155 -26.26 37.73 4.67
CA HIS A 155 -27.55 38.08 5.26
C HIS A 155 -27.45 38.83 6.61
N SER A 156 -26.26 38.91 7.24
CA SER A 156 -26.09 39.55 8.55
C SER A 156 -25.79 41.06 8.50
N GLN A 157 -25.75 41.69 7.32
CA GLN A 157 -25.32 43.08 7.14
C GLN A 157 -26.43 44.05 6.64
N LYS A 158 -27.69 43.61 6.50
CA LYS A 158 -28.77 44.49 5.99
C LYS A 158 -30.01 44.60 6.91
N GLN A 159 -29.78 44.99 8.16
CA GLN A 159 -30.79 45.58 9.06
C GLN A 159 -30.14 46.60 10.02
N LYS A 160 -29.68 47.75 9.51
CA LYS A 160 -29.23 48.88 10.36
C LYS A 160 -29.58 50.29 9.89
N ASP A 161 -29.85 50.52 8.61
CA ASP A 161 -29.82 51.89 8.06
C ASP A 161 -31.21 52.53 7.81
N ASP A 162 -32.25 51.73 7.55
CA ASP A 162 -33.55 52.20 7.04
C ASP A 162 -34.65 52.35 8.13
N ALA A 163 -34.36 53.08 9.22
CA ALA A 163 -35.37 53.44 10.24
C ALA A 163 -35.17 54.84 10.86
N ALA A 164 -34.41 55.73 10.19
CA ALA A 164 -34.04 57.06 10.68
C ALA A 164 -34.84 58.22 10.02
N THR A 165 -36.09 57.95 9.62
CA THR A 165 -37.10 58.93 9.17
C THR A 165 -38.48 58.24 9.23
N PHE A 166 -39.59 58.89 9.60
CA PHE A 166 -39.88 60.31 9.80
C PHE A 166 -40.47 60.63 11.19
N PHE A 167 -40.63 61.93 11.44
CA PHE A 167 -41.41 62.55 12.52
C PHE A 167 -42.92 62.30 12.37
#